data_AF-A0A4Q6BU58-F1
#
_entry.id   AF-A0A4Q6BU58-F1
#
_cell.length_a   1.000
_cell.length_b   1.000
_cell.length_c   1.000
_cell.angle_alpha   90.00
_cell.angle_beta   90.00
_cell.angle_gamma   90.00
#
_symmetry.space_group_name_H-M   'P 1'
#
loop_
_entity.id
_entity.type
_entity.pdbx_description
1 polymer ?
#
loop_
_entity_poly.entity_id
_entity_poly.type
_entity_poly.pdbx_seq_one_letter_code
_entity_poly.pdbx_strand_id
1 'polypeptide(L)' 'MQWLAQICTKRPVFASVLMLVILVLGTVGYKNLGVDQFPNVDIPVVVITTMLEGAAPEEVEIDVTDKIEGAVNQ' A
#
# COMPACT_ATOMS: atom_id res chain seq x y z
N MET A 1 -8.43 -21.16 -34.73
CA MET A 1 -8.18 -20.74 -33.34
C MET A 1 -9.27 -21.26 -32.38
N GLN A 2 -9.60 -22.56 -32.37
CA GLN A 2 -10.59 -23.14 -31.42
C GLN A 2 -10.07 -24.38 -30.69
N TRP A 3 -8.74 -24.56 -30.69
CA TRP A 3 -8.09 -25.73 -30.08
C TRP A 3 -8.40 -25.83 -28.58
N LEU A 4 -8.32 -24.75 -27.82
CA LEU A 4 -8.65 -24.74 -26.38
C LEU A 4 -10.07 -25.24 -26.11
N ALA A 5 -11.05 -24.74 -26.87
CA ALA A 5 -12.43 -25.19 -26.76
C ALA A 5 -12.54 -26.70 -27.06
N GLN A 6 -11.92 -27.18 -28.15
CA GLN A 6 -11.95 -28.60 -28.55
C GLN A 6 -11.34 -29.54 -27.50
N ILE A 7 -10.27 -29.14 -26.80
CA ILE A 7 -9.70 -29.93 -25.70
C ILE A 7 -10.67 -30.00 -24.52
N CYS A 8 -11.27 -28.87 -24.14
CA CYS A 8 -12.22 -28.80 -23.04
C CYS A 8 -13.49 -29.61 -23.33
N THR A 9 -14.01 -29.62 -24.57
CA THR A 9 -15.19 -30.43 -24.93
C THR A 9 -14.87 -31.93 -25.04
N LYS A 10 -13.68 -32.32 -25.51
CA LYS A 10 -13.29 -33.74 -25.64
C LYS A 10 -12.99 -34.41 -24.30
N ARG A 11 -12.56 -33.65 -23.29
CA ARG A 11 -12.22 -34.14 -21.94
C ARG A 11 -12.95 -33.29 -20.88
N PRO A 12 -14.28 -33.43 -20.73
CA PRO A 12 -15.08 -32.57 -19.85
C PRO A 12 -14.66 -32.66 -18.36
N VAL A 13 -14.15 -33.81 -17.93
CA VAL A 13 -13.62 -34.00 -16.57
C VAL A 13 -12.38 -33.15 -16.32
N PHE A 14 -11.50 -32.97 -17.33
CA PHE A 14 -10.32 -32.13 -17.18
C PHE A 14 -10.72 -30.66 -17.02
N ALA A 15 -11.69 -30.19 -17.82
CA ALA A 15 -12.20 -28.82 -17.74
C ALA A 15 -12.88 -28.53 -16.40
N SER A 16 -13.65 -29.47 -15.85
CA SER A 16 -14.33 -29.29 -14.56
C SER A 16 -13.35 -29.28 -13.38
N VAL A 17 -12.32 -30.13 -13.40
CA VAL A 17 -11.26 -30.13 -12.38
C VAL A 17 -10.49 -28.82 -12.41
N LEU A 18 -10.14 -28.30 -13.60
CA LEU A 18 -9.47 -27.01 -13.73
C LEU A 18 -10.30 -25.87 -13.12
N MET A 19 -11.60 -25.82 -13.43
CA MET A 19 -12.54 -24.87 -12.82
C MET A 19 -12.60 -25.01 -11.30
N LEU A 20 -12.69 -26.24 -10.79
CA LEU A 20 -12.71 -26.51 -9.35
C LEU A 20 -11.45 -26.02 -8.65
N VAL A 21 -10.28 -26.24 -9.25
CA VAL A 21 -9.00 -25.77 -8.70
C VAL A 21 -8.99 -24.24 -8.60
N ILE A 22 -9.41 -23.54 -9.65
CA ILE A 22 -9.49 -22.07 -9.65
C ILE A 22 -10.45 -21.57 -8.56
N LEU A 23 -11.62 -22.21 -8.43
CA LEU A 23 -12.61 -21.84 -7.41
C LEU A 23 -12.09 -22.06 -5.99
N VAL A 24 -11.43 -23.19 -5.72
CA VAL A 24 -10.88 -23.52 -4.40
C VAL A 24 -9.77 -22.54 -4.04
N LEU A 25 -8.80 -22.33 -4.95
CA LEU A 25 -7.70 -21.39 -4.73
C LEU A 25 -8.20 -19.96 -4.56
N GLY A 26 -9.16 -19.53 -5.39
CA GLY A 26 -9.77 -18.21 -5.28
C GLY A 26 -10.52 -18.02 -3.95
N THR A 27 -11.27 -19.03 -3.50
CA THR A 27 -12.01 -18.96 -2.23
C THR A 27 -11.07 -18.92 -1.03
N VAL A 28 -10.01 -19.72 -1.04
CA VAL A 28 -9.00 -19.72 0.03
C VAL A 28 -8.25 -18.39 0.05
N GLY A 29 -7.84 -17.87 -1.10
CA GLY A 29 -7.19 -16.57 -1.21
C GLY A 29 -8.07 -15.43 -0.73
N TYR A 30 -9.36 -15.43 -1.08
CA TYR A 30 -10.32 -14.42 -0.62
C TYR A 30 -10.52 -14.44 0.89
N LYS A 31 -10.59 -15.63 1.50
CA LYS A 31 -10.72 -15.77 2.97
C LYS A 31 -9.47 -15.36 3.74
N ASN A 32 -8.29 -15.52 3.14
CA ASN A 32 -7.01 -15.16 3.74
C ASN A 32 -6.63 -13.69 3.53
N LEU A 33 -7.41 -12.93 2.75
CA LEU A 33 -7.11 -11.52 2.55
C LEU A 33 -7.40 -10.75 3.85
N GLY A 34 -6.33 -10.23 4.46
CA GLY A 34 -6.45 -9.34 5.61
C GLY A 34 -7.24 -8.09 5.22
N VAL A 35 -8.29 -7.80 5.98
CA VAL A 35 -9.07 -6.58 5.80
C VAL A 35 -8.57 -5.57 6.81
N ASP A 36 -7.72 -4.66 6.37
CA ASP A 36 -7.30 -3.54 7.18
C ASP A 36 -8.38 -2.44 7.11
N GLN A 37 -8.80 -1.92 8.27
CA GLN A 37 -9.81 -0.85 8.34
C GLN A 37 -9.31 0.46 7.73
N PHE A 38 -7.99 0.65 7.76
CA PHE A 38 -7.30 1.76 7.14
C PHE A 38 -6.22 1.17 6.24
N PRO A 39 -6.06 1.64 5.00
CA PRO A 39 -4.86 1.31 4.25
C PRO A 39 -3.66 1.71 5.10
N ASN A 40 -2.58 0.92 5.09
CA ASN A 40 -1.33 1.34 5.70
C ASN A 40 -0.75 2.48 4.86
N VAL A 41 -1.22 3.70 5.12
CA VAL A 41 -0.71 4.92 4.51
C VAL A 41 0.45 5.34 5.39
N ASP A 42 1.64 4.79 5.09
CA ASP A 42 2.88 5.25 5.67
C ASP A 42 3.19 6.65 5.09
N ILE A 43 2.46 7.67 5.52
CA ILE A 43 2.79 9.06 5.20
C ILE A 43 4.15 9.33 5.86
N PRO A 44 5.23 9.58 5.11
CA PRO A 44 6.53 9.81 5.71
C PRO A 44 6.51 11.16 6.43
N VAL A 45 6.37 11.12 7.75
CA VAL A 45 6.41 12.31 8.62
C VAL A 45 7.79 12.39 9.26
N VAL A 46 8.48 13.52 9.06
CA VAL A 46 9.74 13.83 9.75
C VAL A 46 9.46 14.93 10.77
N VAL A 47 9.76 14.67 12.04
CA VAL A 47 9.57 15.64 13.13
C VAL A 47 10.92 16.25 13.48
N ILE A 48 11.02 17.57 13.38
CA ILE A 48 12.20 18.34 13.79
C ILE A 48 11.81 19.15 15.02
N THR A 49 12.55 18.99 16.11
CA THR A 49 12.33 19.73 17.35
C THR A 49 13.56 20.57 17.65
N THR A 50 13.36 21.87 17.77
CA THR A 50 14.40 22.83 18.15
C THR A 50 13.98 23.59 19.39
N MET A 51 14.95 23.95 20.22
CA MET A 51 14.74 24.72 21.45
C MET A 51 15.74 25.87 21.47
N LEU A 52 15.25 27.07 21.73
CA LEU A 52 16.07 28.26 21.92
C LEU A 52 15.61 28.95 23.22
N GLU A 53 16.35 28.73 24.29
CA GLU A 53 16.00 29.23 25.62
C GLU A 53 16.21 30.74 25.72
N GLY A 54 15.21 31.45 26.24
CA GLY A 54 15.29 32.90 26.47
C GLY A 54 15.00 33.78 25.25
N ALA A 55 14.74 33.20 24.08
CA ALA A 55 14.31 33.93 22.89
C ALA A 55 12.79 34.19 22.90
N ALA A 56 12.38 35.31 22.32
CA ALA A 56 10.97 35.57 22.05
C ALA A 56 10.44 34.60 20.98
N PRO A 57 9.14 34.23 20.99
CA PRO A 57 8.57 33.35 19.97
C PRO A 57 8.84 33.84 18.53
N GLU A 58 8.76 35.15 18.26
CA GLU A 58 9.05 35.71 16.94
C GLU A 58 10.53 35.52 16.52
N GLU A 59 11.46 35.53 17.48
CA GLU A 59 12.88 35.34 17.20
C GLU A 59 13.18 33.87 16.86
N VAL A 60 12.52 32.92 17.52
CA VAL A 60 12.64 31.49 17.20
C VAL A 60 12.12 31.19 15.79
N GLU A 61 11.04 31.82 15.37
CA GLU A 61 10.47 31.67 14.02
C GLU A 61 11.48 32.10 12.94
N ILE A 62 11.97 33.33 13.03
CA ILE A 62 12.84 33.92 12.01
C ILE A 62 14.23 33.26 12.01
N ASP A 63 14.82 33.03 13.18
CA ASP A 63 16.22 32.59 13.25
C ASP A 63 16.41 31.09 13.20
N VAL A 64 15.39 30.30 13.56
CA VAL A 64 15.49 28.84 13.65
C VAL A 64 14.52 28.17 12.68
N THR A 65 13.22 28.44 12.78
CA THR A 65 12.20 27.74 11.98
C THR A 65 12.37 28.03 10.49
N ASP A 66 12.47 29.31 10.08
CA ASP A 66 12.59 29.71 8.67
C ASP A 66 13.84 29.11 8.00
N LYS A 67 14.97 29.05 8.72
CA LYS A 67 16.22 28.47 8.19
C LYS A 67 16.10 26.96 8.01
N ILE A 68 15.41 26.27 8.92
CA ILE A 68 15.18 24.83 8.84
C ILE A 68 14.21 24.51 7.72
N GLU A 69 13.11 25.26 7.59
CA GLU A 69 12.16 25.11 6.48
C GLU A 69 12.86 25.35 5.14
N GLY A 70 13.66 26.41 5.03
CA GLY A 70 14.42 26.70 3.81
C GLY A 70 15.45 25.63 3.44
N ALA A 71 16.00 24.91 4.42
CA ALA A 71 16.93 23.80 4.18
C ALA A 71 16.23 22.48 3.84
N VAL A 72 15.03 22.23 4.39
CA VAL A 72 14.25 21.01 4.17
C VAL A 72 13.41 21.08 2.90
N ASN A 73 13.00 22.28 2.48
CA ASN A 73 12.19 22.52 1.28
C ASN A 73 13.02 22.64 -0.02
N GLN A 74 14.29 22.23 -0.02
CA GLN A 74 15.16 22.16 -1.22
C GLN A 74 15.14 20.80 -1.90
#